data_AF-A0AA96FRD6-F1
#
_entry.id   AF-A0AA96FRD6-F1
#
_cell.length_a   1.000
_cell.length_b   1.000
_cell.length_c   1.000
_cell.angle_alpha   90.00
_cell.angle_beta   90.00
_cell.angle_gamma   90.00
#
_symmetry.space_group_name_H-M   'P 1'
#
loop_
_entity.id
_entity.type
_entity.pdbx_description
1 polymer ?
#
loop_
_entity_poly.entity_id
_entity_poly.type
_entity_poly.pdbx_seq_one_letter_code
_entity_poly.pdbx_strand_id
1 'polypeptide(L)'
;MARTDHQKMRRVLRREIAGTIGLLTDEQDFRAMRRYRSFTFDDHTTYLQQVEALLKTLESQGGHTTVALFDPEEYAEFCADTGLNPDTPTSRARFTAELATTGPTLPYDGRPLAELVPALVDEAVRQATWEYASTLLGRLGPCSSCGEDIGRAAFARAADLLVRILDTAPSGDRHLVCSVSSTPETLVAVLHADDGDNGATQLDEAEALEFTTVLALGIATRSPGGLVMRTTAPGTADRVYGWRLRDYGLEPLTAGEVFDAYCTDVESGDLISPESGVDYCVPPDLGEEGPTSRHRH
;
A
#
# COMPACT_ATOMS: atom_id res chain seq x y z
N MET A 1 21.94 -6.09 37.26
CA MET A 1 21.10 -7.16 36.67
C MET A 1 20.49 -6.77 35.33
N ALA A 2 20.05 -5.51 35.11
CA ALA A 2 19.54 -5.02 33.81
C ALA A 2 20.47 -5.19 32.59
N ARG A 3 21.79 -5.01 32.76
CA ARG A 3 22.78 -5.15 31.65
C ARG A 3 22.89 -6.57 31.10
N THR A 4 22.63 -7.58 31.94
CA THR A 4 22.75 -9.00 31.59
C THR A 4 21.52 -9.50 30.84
N ASP A 5 20.34 -8.92 31.11
CA ASP A 5 19.10 -9.17 30.37
C ASP A 5 19.17 -8.62 28.94
N HIS A 6 19.62 -7.36 28.78
CA HIS A 6 19.80 -6.75 27.46
C HIS A 6 20.78 -7.54 26.58
N GLN A 7 21.82 -8.16 27.16
CA GLN A 7 22.77 -8.98 26.40
C GLN A 7 22.20 -10.34 25.98
N LYS A 8 21.35 -10.97 26.80
CA LYS A 8 20.66 -12.21 26.43
C LYS A 8 19.60 -11.96 25.36
N MET A 9 18.81 -10.90 25.51
CA MET A 9 17.80 -10.49 24.53
C MET A 9 18.42 -10.20 23.15
N ARG A 10 19.51 -9.42 23.13
CA ARG A 10 20.29 -9.13 21.91
C ARG A 10 20.87 -10.38 21.25
N ARG A 11 21.14 -11.45 22.00
CA ARG A 11 21.69 -12.70 21.47
C ARG A 11 20.61 -13.62 20.90
N VAL A 12 19.38 -13.55 21.43
CA VAL A 12 18.21 -14.23 20.84
C VAL A 12 17.90 -13.57 19.50
N LEU A 13 17.71 -12.25 19.48
CA LEU A 13 17.43 -11.49 18.25
C LEU A 13 18.53 -11.67 17.19
N ARG A 14 19.82 -11.59 17.54
CA ARG A 14 20.93 -11.80 16.58
C ARG A 14 21.01 -13.21 15.97
N ARG A 15 20.44 -14.23 16.60
CA ARG A 15 20.39 -15.59 16.04
C ARG A 15 19.19 -15.80 15.12
N GLU A 16 18.23 -14.87 15.14
CA GLU A 16 17.01 -14.89 14.34
C GLU A 16 17.18 -14.11 13.01
N ILE A 17 18.29 -13.39 12.82
CA ILE A 17 18.43 -12.40 11.74
C ILE A 17 19.37 -12.88 10.64
N ALA A 18 18.77 -13.35 9.54
CA ALA A 18 19.27 -13.04 8.22
C ALA A 18 18.26 -12.07 7.58
N GLY A 19 18.66 -10.81 7.40
CA GLY A 19 17.88 -9.82 6.65
C GLY A 19 16.74 -9.16 7.42
N THR A 20 15.75 -9.92 7.91
CA THR A 20 14.45 -9.34 8.32
C THR A 20 14.21 -9.35 9.83
N ILE A 21 13.60 -8.28 10.36
CA ILE A 21 13.08 -8.19 11.73
C ILE A 21 11.56 -7.98 11.70
N GLY A 22 10.82 -8.90 12.31
CA GLY A 22 9.38 -8.75 12.55
C GLY A 22 9.11 -7.76 13.68
N LEU A 23 8.26 -6.78 13.44
CA LEU A 23 7.97 -5.66 14.33
C LEU A 23 6.49 -5.68 14.75
N LEU A 24 6.26 -5.65 16.06
CA LEU A 24 4.93 -5.42 16.65
C LEU A 24 4.71 -3.91 16.72
N THR A 25 3.95 -3.37 15.77
CA THR A 25 3.82 -1.92 15.55
C THR A 25 2.92 -1.23 16.57
N ASP A 26 1.97 -1.95 17.16
CA ASP A 26 1.05 -1.44 18.17
C ASP A 26 1.04 -2.26 19.47
N GLU A 27 0.41 -1.66 20.48
CA GLU A 27 0.35 -2.18 21.85
C GLU A 27 -0.61 -3.38 21.98
N GLN A 28 -1.64 -3.49 21.14
CA GLN A 28 -2.57 -4.62 21.17
C GLN A 28 -1.86 -5.89 20.69
N ASP A 29 -1.14 -5.80 19.58
CA ASP A 29 -0.35 -6.91 19.03
C ASP A 29 0.78 -7.32 19.98
N PHE A 30 1.44 -6.33 20.59
CA PHE A 30 2.43 -6.59 21.63
C PHE A 30 1.84 -7.40 22.80
N ARG A 31 0.65 -7.03 23.28
CA ARG A 31 -0.04 -7.76 24.35
C ARG A 31 -0.47 -9.15 23.92
N ALA A 32 -0.89 -9.35 22.68
CA ALA A 32 -1.21 -10.67 22.16
C ALA A 32 0.01 -11.60 22.23
N MET A 33 1.21 -11.09 21.94
CA MET A 33 2.45 -11.86 22.07
C MET A 33 2.89 -12.16 23.50
N ARG A 34 2.50 -11.33 24.48
CA ARG A 34 2.80 -11.55 25.93
C ARG A 34 2.20 -12.84 26.50
N ARG A 35 1.24 -13.47 25.80
CA ARG A 35 0.69 -14.79 26.22
C ARG A 35 1.73 -15.92 26.11
N TYR A 36 2.77 -15.75 25.29
CA TYR A 36 3.85 -16.71 25.09
C TYR A 36 4.98 -16.46 26.10
N ARG A 37 5.31 -17.47 26.92
CA ARG A 37 6.28 -17.33 28.02
C ARG A 37 7.70 -17.02 27.54
N SER A 38 8.03 -17.44 26.32
CA SER A 38 9.30 -17.17 25.64
C SER A 38 9.40 -15.76 25.07
N PHE A 39 8.33 -14.96 25.11
CA PHE A 39 8.32 -13.54 24.74
C PHE A 39 8.48 -12.68 25.99
N THR A 40 9.72 -12.37 26.35
CA THR A 40 10.08 -11.83 27.67
C THR A 40 10.17 -10.30 27.73
N PHE A 41 9.54 -9.58 26.78
CA PHE A 41 9.46 -8.11 26.82
C PHE A 41 8.27 -7.67 27.67
N ASP A 42 8.42 -6.69 28.56
CA ASP A 42 7.35 -6.31 29.50
C ASP A 42 6.50 -5.11 29.07
N ASP A 43 7.05 -4.25 28.21
CA ASP A 43 6.48 -2.96 27.83
C ASP A 43 6.78 -2.70 26.35
N HIS A 44 5.79 -2.22 25.59
CA HIS A 44 5.88 -2.02 24.14
C HIS A 44 6.88 -0.92 23.78
N THR A 45 6.88 0.19 24.52
CA THR A 45 7.83 1.30 24.29
C THR A 45 9.26 0.82 24.45
N THR A 46 9.53 0.05 25.52
CA THR A 46 10.83 -0.55 25.80
C THR A 46 11.20 -1.59 24.73
N TYR A 47 10.24 -2.37 24.23
CA TYR A 47 10.44 -3.29 23.11
C TYR A 47 10.89 -2.55 21.85
N LEU A 48 10.17 -1.50 21.42
CA LEU A 48 10.53 -0.71 20.25
C LEU A 48 11.92 -0.08 20.39
N GLN A 49 12.23 0.51 21.54
CA GLN A 49 13.57 1.07 21.81
C GLN A 49 14.69 0.01 21.71
N GLN A 50 14.44 -1.21 22.18
CA GLN A 50 15.41 -2.30 22.09
C GLN A 50 15.59 -2.81 20.66
N VAL A 51 14.51 -2.90 19.88
CA VAL A 51 14.56 -3.26 18.46
C VAL A 51 15.27 -2.18 17.66
N GLU A 52 14.97 -0.90 17.88
CA GLU A 52 15.67 0.21 17.23
C GLU A 52 17.18 0.20 17.53
N ALA A 53 17.56 0.00 18.79
CA ALA A 53 18.96 -0.09 19.18
C ALA A 53 19.67 -1.29 18.53
N LEU A 54 18.94 -2.36 18.19
CA LEU A 54 19.46 -3.49 17.43
C LEU A 54 19.61 -3.14 15.95
N LEU A 55 18.59 -2.55 15.32
CA LEU A 55 18.61 -2.12 13.93
C LEU A 55 19.79 -1.17 13.65
N LYS A 56 19.98 -0.13 14.47
CA LYS A 56 21.14 0.77 14.41
C LYS A 56 22.48 0.05 14.54
N THR A 57 22.53 -1.01 15.35
CA THR A 57 23.75 -1.83 15.48
C THR A 57 24.02 -2.66 14.23
N LEU A 58 22.99 -3.15 13.55
CA LEU A 58 23.12 -3.94 12.31
C LEU A 58 23.48 -3.07 11.11
N GLU A 59 22.84 -1.90 11.02
CA GLU A 59 23.14 -0.87 10.01
C GLU A 59 24.60 -0.40 10.10
N SER A 60 25.08 -0.06 11.30
CA SER A 60 26.50 0.33 11.50
C SER A 60 27.52 -0.78 11.19
N GLN A 61 27.06 -2.03 11.06
CA GLN A 61 27.88 -3.17 10.63
C GLN A 61 27.81 -3.43 9.11
N GLY A 62 27.10 -2.58 8.36
CA GLY A 62 26.90 -2.71 6.91
C GLY A 62 25.89 -3.79 6.52
N GLY A 63 25.06 -4.25 7.45
CA GLY A 63 24.03 -5.25 7.18
C GLY A 63 22.81 -4.63 6.49
N HIS A 64 22.38 -5.22 5.38
CA HIS A 64 21.08 -4.91 4.79
C HIS A 64 20.01 -5.52 5.68
N THR A 65 19.30 -4.68 6.43
CA THR A 65 18.24 -5.11 7.34
C THR A 65 16.91 -4.62 6.82
N THR A 66 15.93 -5.48 6.76
CA THR A 66 14.54 -5.17 6.46
C THR A 66 13.71 -5.31 7.72
N VAL A 67 12.61 -4.57 7.80
CA VAL A 67 11.58 -4.71 8.82
C VAL A 67 10.30 -5.22 8.17
N ALA A 68 9.56 -6.06 8.88
CA ALA A 68 8.27 -6.57 8.45
C ALA A 68 7.25 -6.36 9.58
N LEU A 69 5.98 -6.16 9.23
CA LEU A 69 4.90 -6.15 10.22
C LEU A 69 4.73 -7.58 10.76
N PHE A 70 4.69 -7.73 12.08
CA PHE A 70 4.47 -9.03 12.73
C PHE A 70 3.07 -9.06 13.31
N ASP A 71 2.15 -9.75 12.63
CA ASP A 71 0.79 -9.98 13.11
C ASP A 71 0.75 -11.24 14.03
N PRO A 72 0.33 -11.11 15.31
CA PRO A 72 0.24 -12.24 16.24
C PRO A 72 -0.85 -13.27 15.93
N GLU A 73 -1.90 -12.89 15.20
CA GLU A 73 -2.97 -13.75 14.71
C GLU A 73 -2.45 -14.59 13.54
N GLU A 74 -1.86 -13.97 12.51
CA GLU A 74 -1.22 -14.67 11.39
C GLU A 74 -0.11 -15.61 11.88
N TYR A 75 0.68 -15.18 12.87
CA TYR A 75 1.69 -16.03 13.50
C TYR A 75 1.09 -17.29 14.15
N ALA A 76 -0.07 -17.16 14.79
CA ALA A 76 -0.75 -18.27 15.43
C ALA A 76 -1.32 -19.24 14.39
N GLU A 77 -1.89 -18.73 13.30
CA GLU A 77 -2.36 -19.52 12.17
C GLU A 77 -1.21 -20.26 11.48
N PHE A 78 -0.12 -19.56 11.17
CA PHE A 78 1.10 -20.16 10.62
C PHE A 78 1.61 -21.31 11.49
N CYS A 79 1.66 -21.12 12.82
CA CYS A 79 2.09 -22.17 13.74
C CYS A 79 1.12 -23.36 13.75
N ALA A 80 -0.19 -23.11 13.69
CA ALA A 80 -1.20 -24.17 13.63
C ALA A 80 -1.07 -24.99 12.33
N ASP A 81 -0.94 -24.33 11.19
CA ASP A 81 -0.85 -24.95 9.87
C ASP A 81 0.45 -25.75 9.68
N THR A 82 1.55 -25.26 10.25
CA THR A 82 2.87 -25.91 10.16
C THR A 82 3.18 -26.87 11.30
N GLY A 83 2.28 -26.99 12.30
CA GLY A 83 2.46 -27.82 13.48
C GLY A 83 3.61 -27.35 14.40
N LEU A 84 3.94 -26.06 14.37
CA LEU A 84 4.99 -25.48 15.21
C LEU A 84 4.45 -25.05 16.57
N ASN A 85 5.30 -25.12 17.60
CA ASN A 85 4.95 -24.57 18.92
C ASN A 85 5.10 -23.04 18.89
N PRO A 86 4.02 -22.26 19.07
CA PRO A 86 4.09 -20.80 18.98
C PRO A 86 4.87 -20.17 20.16
N ASP A 87 5.09 -20.89 21.26
CA ASP A 87 5.87 -20.40 22.41
C ASP A 87 7.36 -20.74 22.31
N THR A 88 7.95 -20.62 21.11
CA THR A 88 9.41 -20.77 20.94
C THR A 88 10.01 -19.65 20.09
N PRO A 89 11.25 -19.19 20.41
CA PRO A 89 11.97 -18.25 19.56
C PRO A 89 12.18 -18.76 18.13
N THR A 90 12.40 -20.07 17.97
CA THR A 90 12.61 -20.69 16.65
C THR A 90 11.37 -20.60 15.75
N SER A 91 10.16 -20.76 16.30
CA SER A 91 8.93 -20.59 15.52
C SER A 91 8.75 -19.15 15.05
N ARG A 92 9.01 -18.17 15.94
CA ARG A 92 8.99 -16.75 15.57
C ARG A 92 10.00 -16.44 14.46
N ALA A 93 11.23 -16.95 14.58
CA ALA A 93 12.25 -16.75 13.56
C ALA A 93 11.84 -17.34 12.19
N ARG A 94 11.16 -18.49 12.18
CA ARG A 94 10.62 -19.09 10.95
C ARG A 94 9.51 -18.24 10.34
N PHE A 95 8.61 -17.73 11.17
CA PHE A 95 7.56 -16.82 10.69
C PHE A 95 8.14 -15.51 10.15
N THR A 96 9.12 -14.91 10.83
CA THR A 96 9.82 -13.73 10.30
C THR A 96 10.53 -14.01 8.96
N ALA A 97 11.03 -15.24 8.77
CA ALA A 97 11.60 -15.64 7.48
C ALA A 97 10.53 -15.81 6.38
N GLU A 98 9.31 -16.24 6.73
CA GLU A 98 8.16 -16.26 5.82
C GLU A 98 7.78 -14.83 5.41
N LEU A 99 7.61 -13.93 6.39
CA LEU A 99 7.33 -12.50 6.18
C LEU A 99 8.37 -11.84 5.27
N ALA A 100 9.64 -12.23 5.36
CA ALA A 100 10.69 -11.72 4.49
C ALA A 100 10.48 -12.01 2.99
N THR A 101 9.67 -13.03 2.68
CA THR A 101 9.41 -13.49 1.30
C THR A 101 8.02 -13.13 0.79
N THR A 102 7.03 -13.05 1.68
CA THR A 102 5.62 -12.89 1.32
C THR A 102 4.95 -11.68 1.94
N GLY A 103 5.52 -11.11 3.01
CA GLY A 103 4.88 -10.05 3.78
C GLY A 103 5.34 -8.65 3.39
N PRO A 104 4.64 -7.62 3.89
CA PRO A 104 5.01 -6.22 3.68
C PRO A 104 6.34 -5.96 4.38
N THR A 105 7.35 -5.55 3.60
CA THR A 105 8.71 -5.29 4.13
C THR A 105 9.23 -3.93 3.70
N LEU A 106 9.96 -3.28 4.60
CA LEU A 106 10.68 -2.06 4.31
C LEU A 106 12.17 -2.21 4.63
N PRO A 107 13.07 -1.68 3.79
CA PRO A 107 14.48 -1.58 4.15
C PRO A 107 14.65 -0.61 5.32
N TYR A 108 15.47 -1.00 6.29
CA TYR A 108 15.89 -0.10 7.37
C TYR A 108 17.00 0.83 6.88
N ASP A 109 16.73 2.12 6.91
CA ASP A 109 17.59 3.19 6.39
C ASP A 109 18.22 4.07 7.49
N GLY A 110 18.17 3.62 8.74
CA GLY A 110 18.72 4.34 9.90
C GLY A 110 17.75 5.30 10.59
N ARG A 111 16.56 5.53 10.02
CA ARG A 111 15.55 6.39 10.64
C ARG A 111 15.03 5.81 11.98
N PRO A 112 14.50 6.65 12.88
CA PRO A 112 13.83 6.20 14.09
C PRO A 112 12.61 5.32 13.77
N LEU A 113 12.31 4.33 14.60
CA LEU A 113 11.14 3.47 14.40
C LEU A 113 9.82 4.26 14.42
N ALA A 114 9.75 5.35 15.18
CA ALA A 114 8.57 6.21 15.19
C ALA A 114 8.26 6.84 13.82
N GLU A 115 9.27 7.00 12.95
CA GLU A 115 9.09 7.49 11.58
C GLU A 115 8.88 6.35 10.57
N LEU A 116 9.44 5.17 10.85
CA LEU A 116 9.35 3.99 9.98
C LEU A 116 8.04 3.21 10.14
N VAL A 117 7.49 3.14 11.35
CA VAL A 117 6.28 2.38 11.66
C VAL A 117 5.08 2.82 10.82
N PRO A 118 4.77 4.12 10.67
CA PRO A 118 3.67 4.55 9.80
C PRO A 118 3.82 4.03 8.37
N ALA A 119 5.01 4.19 7.77
CA ALA A 119 5.29 3.69 6.43
C ALA A 119 5.13 2.17 6.31
N LEU A 120 5.52 1.41 7.35
CA LEU A 120 5.36 -0.05 7.36
C LEU A 120 3.89 -0.47 7.44
N VAL A 121 3.07 0.29 8.17
CA VAL A 121 1.62 0.07 8.23
C VAL A 121 0.98 0.41 6.89
N ASP A 122 1.37 1.52 6.26
CA ASP A 122 0.89 1.91 4.92
C ASP A 122 1.22 0.81 3.89
N GLU A 123 2.44 0.26 3.95
CA GLU A 123 2.86 -0.86 3.11
C GLU A 123 2.01 -2.13 3.33
N ALA A 124 1.66 -2.44 4.58
CA ALA A 124 0.80 -3.57 4.90
C ALA A 124 -0.64 -3.38 4.40
N VAL A 125 -1.20 -2.17 4.55
CA VAL A 125 -2.54 -1.81 4.04
C VAL A 125 -2.58 -1.93 2.51
N ARG A 126 -1.53 -1.47 1.84
CA ARG A 126 -1.37 -1.58 0.39
C ARG A 126 -1.33 -3.03 -0.07
N GLN A 127 -0.51 -3.87 0.57
CA GLN A 127 -0.47 -5.29 0.23
C GLN A 127 -1.84 -5.96 0.43
N ALA A 128 -2.51 -5.72 1.56
CA ALA A 128 -3.83 -6.26 1.84
C ALA A 128 -4.88 -5.81 0.81
N THR A 129 -4.84 -4.54 0.40
CA THR A 129 -5.72 -3.97 -0.64
C THR A 129 -5.50 -4.66 -1.98
N TRP A 130 -4.25 -4.85 -2.39
CA TRP A 130 -3.90 -5.58 -3.61
C TRP A 130 -4.37 -7.04 -3.58
N GLU A 131 -4.12 -7.77 -2.50
CA GLU A 131 -4.54 -9.17 -2.35
C GLU A 131 -6.06 -9.32 -2.40
N TYR A 132 -6.78 -8.42 -1.73
CA TYR A 132 -8.23 -8.40 -1.72
C TYR A 132 -8.79 -8.12 -3.13
N ALA A 133 -8.31 -7.05 -3.79
CA ALA A 133 -8.76 -6.69 -5.13
C ALA A 133 -8.43 -7.78 -6.16
N SER A 134 -7.24 -8.39 -6.08
CA SER A 134 -6.82 -9.51 -6.92
C SER A 134 -7.73 -10.73 -6.74
N THR A 135 -8.10 -11.04 -5.50
CA THR A 135 -9.03 -12.12 -5.17
C THR A 135 -10.41 -11.87 -5.78
N LEU A 136 -10.92 -10.63 -5.70
CA LEU A 136 -12.21 -10.28 -6.30
C LEU A 136 -12.19 -10.37 -7.83
N LEU A 137 -11.13 -9.86 -8.48
CA LEU A 137 -10.96 -9.96 -9.93
C LEU A 137 -10.91 -11.42 -10.40
N GLY A 138 -10.16 -12.27 -9.69
CA GLY A 138 -10.05 -13.69 -10.00
C GLY A 138 -11.38 -14.46 -9.90
N ARG A 139 -12.34 -13.96 -9.11
CA ARG A 139 -13.67 -14.58 -8.95
C ARG A 139 -14.65 -14.24 -10.08
N LEU A 140 -14.38 -13.23 -10.91
CA LEU A 140 -15.29 -12.80 -11.98
C LEU A 140 -15.40 -13.84 -13.10
N GLY A 141 -14.33 -14.59 -13.36
CA GLY A 141 -14.30 -15.66 -14.35
C GLY A 141 -14.52 -15.18 -15.80
N PRO A 142 -14.80 -16.11 -16.73
CA PRO A 142 -14.99 -15.78 -18.13
C PRO A 142 -16.37 -15.18 -18.40
N CYS A 143 -16.42 -14.24 -19.33
CA CYS A 143 -17.63 -13.63 -19.85
C CYS A 143 -18.52 -14.69 -20.52
N SER A 144 -19.80 -14.70 -20.18
CA SER A 144 -20.76 -15.69 -20.68
C SER A 144 -21.04 -15.57 -22.18
N SER A 145 -20.81 -14.41 -22.79
CA SER A 145 -21.07 -14.18 -24.22
C SER A 145 -19.87 -14.44 -25.14
N CYS A 146 -18.64 -14.14 -24.69
CA CYS A 146 -17.43 -14.24 -25.52
C CYS A 146 -16.35 -15.17 -24.96
N GLY A 147 -16.47 -15.63 -23.71
CA GLY A 147 -15.50 -16.51 -23.06
C GLY A 147 -14.22 -15.83 -22.57
N GLU A 148 -14.08 -14.51 -22.74
CA GLU A 148 -12.92 -13.74 -22.27
C GLU A 148 -12.90 -13.64 -20.73
N ASP A 149 -11.74 -13.81 -20.12
CA ASP A 149 -11.56 -13.58 -18.68
C ASP A 149 -11.78 -12.10 -18.33
N ILE A 150 -12.84 -11.81 -17.57
CA ILE A 150 -13.26 -10.45 -17.26
C ILE A 150 -12.20 -9.72 -16.45
N GLY A 151 -11.60 -10.40 -15.47
CA GLY A 151 -10.60 -9.82 -14.57
C GLY A 151 -9.34 -9.43 -15.33
N ARG A 152 -8.83 -10.34 -16.17
CA ARG A 152 -7.67 -10.08 -17.03
C ARG A 152 -7.94 -8.95 -18.03
N ALA A 153 -9.11 -8.94 -18.65
CA ALA A 153 -9.47 -7.91 -19.62
C ALA A 153 -9.59 -6.52 -18.95
N ALA A 154 -10.14 -6.46 -17.73
CA ALA A 154 -10.22 -5.23 -16.95
C ALA A 154 -8.84 -4.74 -16.50
N PHE A 155 -7.96 -5.64 -16.06
CA PHE A 155 -6.58 -5.29 -15.70
C PHE A 155 -5.81 -4.69 -16.87
N ALA A 156 -5.90 -5.31 -18.06
CA ALA A 156 -5.26 -4.77 -19.26
C ALA A 156 -5.79 -3.36 -19.62
N ARG A 157 -7.09 -3.13 -19.46
CA ARG A 157 -7.69 -1.80 -19.68
C ARG A 157 -7.24 -0.78 -18.64
N ALA A 158 -7.22 -1.14 -17.36
CA ALA A 158 -6.74 -0.27 -16.29
C ALA A 158 -5.28 0.13 -16.51
N ALA A 159 -4.43 -0.81 -16.91
CA ALA A 159 -3.02 -0.55 -17.20
C ALA A 159 -2.87 0.44 -18.38
N ASP A 160 -3.64 0.24 -19.46
CA ASP A 160 -3.64 1.14 -20.61
C ASP A 160 -4.14 2.55 -20.26
N LEU A 161 -5.18 2.66 -19.41
CA LEU A 161 -5.65 3.95 -18.89
C LEU A 161 -4.59 4.62 -18.03
N LEU A 162 -3.91 3.89 -17.15
CA LEU A 162 -2.83 4.44 -16.32
C LEU A 162 -1.69 5.01 -17.17
N VAL A 163 -1.25 4.26 -18.19
CA VAL A 163 -0.23 4.75 -19.14
C VAL A 163 -0.70 6.05 -19.81
N ARG A 164 -1.94 6.09 -20.31
CA ARG A 164 -2.48 7.30 -20.95
C ARG A 164 -2.59 8.50 -19.99
N ILE A 165 -2.93 8.27 -18.73
CA ILE A 165 -2.93 9.33 -17.70
C ILE A 165 -1.51 9.87 -17.52
N LEU A 166 -0.52 9.01 -17.35
CA LEU A 166 0.85 9.40 -17.13
C LEU A 166 1.47 10.10 -18.35
N ASP A 167 1.17 9.64 -19.56
CA ASP A 167 1.66 10.20 -20.83
C ASP A 167 1.07 11.59 -21.13
N THR A 168 -0.16 11.84 -20.69
CA THR A 168 -0.86 13.12 -20.92
C THR A 168 -0.75 14.08 -19.74
N ALA A 169 -0.18 13.64 -18.61
CA ALA A 169 -0.01 14.44 -17.43
C ALA A 169 0.94 15.64 -17.70
N PRO A 170 0.66 16.81 -17.11
CA PRO A 170 1.65 17.88 -17.06
C PRO A 170 2.92 17.43 -16.34
N SER A 171 4.04 18.06 -16.68
CA SER A 171 5.32 17.87 -15.99
C SER A 171 5.22 18.21 -14.50
N GLY A 172 5.98 17.49 -13.68
CA GLY A 172 6.02 17.59 -12.23
C GLY A 172 5.84 16.23 -11.56
N ASP A 173 6.02 16.23 -10.24
CA ASP A 173 5.75 15.06 -9.42
C ASP A 173 4.23 14.83 -9.41
N ARG A 174 3.83 13.59 -9.67
CA ARG A 174 2.42 13.22 -9.77
C ARG A 174 2.06 12.33 -8.58
N HIS A 175 0.98 12.69 -7.91
CA HIS A 175 0.35 11.89 -6.87
C HIS A 175 -1.06 11.52 -7.35
N LEU A 176 -1.28 10.24 -7.63
CA LEU A 176 -2.55 9.71 -8.08
C LEU A 176 -3.24 8.97 -6.94
N VAL A 177 -4.55 9.15 -6.83
CA VAL A 177 -5.40 8.43 -5.88
C VAL A 177 -6.58 7.83 -6.64
N CYS A 178 -6.75 6.52 -6.56
CA CYS A 178 -7.91 5.82 -7.09
C CYS A 178 -8.76 5.32 -5.92
N SER A 179 -10.06 5.63 -5.93
CA SER A 179 -11.03 5.11 -4.98
C SER A 179 -12.14 4.35 -5.68
N VAL A 180 -12.45 3.15 -5.19
CA VAL A 180 -13.48 2.28 -5.74
C VAL A 180 -14.36 1.79 -4.62
N SER A 181 -15.66 2.09 -4.71
CA SER A 181 -16.66 1.60 -3.78
C SER A 181 -16.74 0.08 -3.87
N SER A 182 -16.48 -0.60 -2.76
CA SER A 182 -16.60 -2.05 -2.64
C SER A 182 -17.32 -2.39 -1.34
N THR A 183 -17.74 -3.64 -1.21
CA THR A 183 -18.29 -4.18 0.04
C THR A 183 -17.26 -5.14 0.62
N PRO A 184 -16.87 -5.03 1.90
CA PRO A 184 -17.50 -4.20 2.94
C PRO A 184 -17.09 -2.71 2.92
N GLU A 185 -15.93 -2.37 2.35
CA GLU A 185 -15.34 -1.03 2.44
C GLU A 185 -14.83 -0.52 1.08
N THR A 186 -14.68 0.80 0.95
CA THR A 186 -14.08 1.44 -0.22
C THR A 186 -12.60 1.10 -0.29
N LEU A 187 -12.14 0.64 -1.45
CA LEU A 187 -10.72 0.43 -1.70
C LEU A 187 -10.10 1.73 -2.20
N VAL A 188 -8.93 2.06 -1.67
CA VAL A 188 -8.15 3.23 -2.07
C VAL A 188 -6.73 2.77 -2.39
N ALA A 189 -6.21 3.19 -3.53
CA ALA A 189 -4.82 2.97 -3.89
C ALA A 189 -4.17 4.30 -4.29
N VAL A 190 -2.90 4.44 -3.93
CA VAL A 190 -2.09 5.63 -4.19
C VAL A 190 -0.93 5.24 -5.11
N LEU A 191 -0.59 6.11 -6.05
CA LEU A 191 0.56 5.95 -6.92
C LEU A 191 1.33 7.26 -7.03
N HIS A 192 2.62 7.20 -6.71
CA HIS A 192 3.57 8.28 -6.93
C HIS A 192 4.29 8.07 -8.25
N ALA A 193 4.39 9.15 -9.03
CA ALA A 193 5.00 9.15 -10.35
C ALA A 193 5.87 10.38 -10.54
N ASP A 194 7.14 10.24 -10.16
CA ASP A 194 8.13 11.33 -10.17
C ASP A 194 8.68 11.56 -11.58
N ASP A 195 8.98 12.81 -11.90
CA ASP A 195 9.71 13.14 -13.13
C ASP A 195 11.20 12.84 -12.91
N GLY A 196 11.66 11.69 -13.43
CA GLY A 196 13.07 11.30 -13.31
C GLY A 196 14.01 12.23 -14.09
N ASP A 197 15.29 12.24 -13.70
CA ASP A 197 16.34 13.12 -14.24
C ASP A 197 16.51 13.12 -15.78
N ASN A 198 15.98 12.11 -16.47
CA ASN A 198 16.04 11.96 -17.94
C ASN A 198 14.69 12.16 -18.64
N GLY A 199 13.69 12.71 -17.94
CA GLY A 199 12.32 12.88 -18.43
C GLY A 199 11.51 11.58 -18.51
N ALA A 200 12.02 10.49 -17.94
CA ALA A 200 11.29 9.24 -17.78
C ALA A 200 10.57 9.23 -16.43
N THR A 201 9.28 8.89 -16.43
CA THR A 201 8.50 8.70 -15.20
C THR A 201 9.08 7.56 -14.38
N GLN A 202 9.41 7.84 -13.12
CA GLN A 202 9.77 6.81 -12.14
C GLN A 202 8.52 6.40 -11.37
N LEU A 203 8.28 5.09 -11.30
CA LEU A 203 7.16 4.50 -10.58
C LEU A 203 7.70 3.43 -9.64
N ASP A 204 7.12 3.34 -8.45
CA ASP A 204 7.23 2.10 -7.69
C ASP A 204 6.38 1.01 -8.36
N GLU A 205 6.98 -0.13 -8.68
CA GLU A 205 6.30 -1.21 -9.40
C GLU A 205 5.13 -1.79 -8.59
N ALA A 206 5.25 -1.80 -7.27
CA ALA A 206 4.27 -2.40 -6.38
C ALA A 206 3.09 -1.46 -6.14
N GLU A 207 3.33 -0.14 -6.02
CA GLU A 207 2.28 0.89 -6.08
C GLU A 207 1.53 0.83 -7.43
N ALA A 208 2.25 0.76 -8.56
CA ALA A 208 1.63 0.71 -9.87
C ALA A 208 0.76 -0.54 -10.05
N LEU A 209 1.20 -1.68 -9.53
CA LEU A 209 0.45 -2.92 -9.56
C LEU A 209 -0.82 -2.85 -8.69
N GLU A 210 -0.72 -2.37 -7.45
CA GLU A 210 -1.89 -2.16 -6.58
C GLU A 210 -2.89 -1.22 -7.23
N PHE A 211 -2.43 -0.03 -7.64
CA PHE A 211 -3.26 1.01 -8.24
C PHE A 211 -4.01 0.49 -9.47
N THR A 212 -3.31 -0.21 -10.37
CA THR A 212 -3.90 -0.82 -11.55
C THR A 212 -4.93 -1.88 -11.18
N THR A 213 -4.67 -2.68 -10.14
CA THR A 213 -5.59 -3.72 -9.66
C THR A 213 -6.88 -3.13 -9.09
N VAL A 214 -6.79 -2.07 -8.28
CA VAL A 214 -7.97 -1.36 -7.74
C VAL A 214 -8.78 -0.72 -8.85
N LEU A 215 -8.14 -0.01 -9.78
CA LEU A 215 -8.81 0.58 -10.95
C LEU A 215 -9.50 -0.50 -11.80
N ALA A 216 -8.81 -1.62 -12.06
CA ALA A 216 -9.36 -2.76 -12.79
C ALA A 216 -10.59 -3.35 -12.11
N LEU A 217 -10.57 -3.48 -10.78
CA LEU A 217 -11.72 -3.96 -10.04
C LEU A 217 -12.94 -3.06 -10.28
N GLY A 218 -12.77 -1.75 -10.14
CA GLY A 218 -13.86 -0.80 -10.34
C GLY A 218 -14.43 -0.83 -11.77
N ILE A 219 -13.56 -0.96 -12.78
CA ILE A 219 -13.98 -1.17 -14.18
C ILE A 219 -14.76 -2.47 -14.34
N ALA A 220 -14.27 -3.56 -13.77
CA ALA A 220 -14.84 -4.89 -13.94
C ALA A 220 -16.21 -5.04 -13.27
N THR A 221 -16.39 -4.41 -12.09
CA THR A 221 -17.62 -4.47 -11.30
C THR A 221 -18.59 -3.33 -11.62
N ARG A 222 -18.16 -2.34 -12.41
CA ARG A 222 -18.87 -1.06 -12.62
C ARG A 222 -19.21 -0.37 -11.28
N SER A 223 -18.31 -0.52 -10.32
CA SER A 223 -18.46 0.10 -9.01
C SER A 223 -18.30 1.62 -9.11
N PRO A 224 -19.09 2.42 -8.37
CA PRO A 224 -18.85 3.86 -8.25
C PRO A 224 -17.44 4.12 -7.72
N GLY A 225 -16.74 5.07 -8.32
CA GLY A 225 -15.38 5.42 -7.93
C GLY A 225 -14.88 6.68 -8.61
N GLY A 226 -13.66 7.07 -8.27
CA GLY A 226 -12.98 8.22 -8.85
C GLY A 226 -11.48 8.01 -8.91
N LEU A 227 -10.84 8.79 -9.78
CA LEU A 227 -9.40 8.91 -9.85
C LEU A 227 -9.06 10.40 -9.78
N VAL A 228 -8.11 10.76 -8.94
CA VAL A 228 -7.58 12.11 -8.86
C VAL A 228 -6.09 12.06 -9.11
N MET A 229 -5.57 13.04 -9.84
CA MET A 229 -4.14 13.27 -10.02
C MET A 229 -3.82 14.69 -9.55
N ARG A 230 -2.91 14.81 -8.58
CA ARG A 230 -2.27 16.07 -8.21
C ARG A 230 -0.89 16.12 -8.86
N THR A 231 -0.58 17.23 -9.52
CA THR A 231 0.76 17.52 -10.04
C THR A 231 1.38 18.66 -9.25
N THR A 232 2.58 18.44 -8.74
CA THR A 232 3.36 19.42 -7.98
C THR A 232 4.66 19.73 -8.71
N ALA A 233 4.98 21.02 -8.85
CA ALA A 233 6.22 21.45 -9.46
C ALA A 233 6.79 22.70 -8.75
N PRO A 234 8.11 22.83 -8.61
CA PRO A 234 8.71 23.95 -7.89
C PRO A 234 8.32 25.31 -8.47
N GLY A 235 7.81 26.20 -7.61
CA GLY A 235 7.50 27.59 -7.98
C GLY A 235 6.21 27.79 -8.76
N THR A 236 5.38 26.76 -8.92
CA THR A 236 4.03 26.85 -9.49
C THR A 236 2.98 26.41 -8.49
N ALA A 237 1.73 26.87 -8.68
CA ALA A 237 0.60 26.30 -7.96
C ALA A 237 0.44 24.81 -8.33
N ASP A 238 0.05 24.01 -7.35
CA ASP A 238 -0.29 22.62 -7.58
C ASP A 238 -1.53 22.53 -8.45
N ARG A 239 -1.65 21.50 -9.29
CA ARG A 239 -2.83 21.31 -10.13
C ARG A 239 -3.48 19.99 -9.84
N VAL A 240 -4.79 20.00 -9.71
CA VAL A 240 -5.58 18.81 -9.42
C VAL A 240 -6.54 18.54 -10.58
N TYR A 241 -6.52 17.29 -11.04
CA TYR A 241 -7.34 16.77 -12.12
C TYR A 241 -8.12 15.58 -11.59
N GLY A 242 -9.38 15.44 -12.02
CA GLY A 242 -10.22 14.35 -11.55
C GLY A 242 -10.95 13.66 -12.68
N TRP A 243 -11.18 12.36 -12.51
CA TRP A 243 -12.03 11.54 -13.34
C TRP A 243 -13.00 10.76 -12.47
N ARG A 244 -14.20 10.54 -12.98
CA ARG A 244 -15.18 9.63 -12.40
C ARG A 244 -15.10 8.29 -13.10
N LEU A 245 -15.13 7.22 -12.32
CA LEU A 245 -15.22 5.88 -12.87
C LEU A 245 -16.67 5.60 -13.31
N ARG A 246 -16.87 5.36 -14.61
CA ARG A 246 -18.16 5.00 -15.19
C ARG A 246 -18.01 3.94 -16.26
N ASP A 247 -18.95 2.99 -16.25
CA ASP A 247 -19.04 1.88 -17.19
C ASP A 247 -17.71 1.12 -17.37
N TYR A 248 -16.95 1.48 -18.39
CA TYR A 248 -15.70 0.80 -18.78
C TYR A 248 -14.46 1.69 -18.67
N GLY A 249 -14.59 2.94 -18.23
CA GLY A 249 -13.47 3.88 -18.26
C GLY A 249 -13.63 5.09 -17.35
N LEU A 250 -12.88 6.13 -17.67
CA LEU A 250 -12.74 7.35 -16.87
C LEU A 250 -13.37 8.54 -17.58
N GLU A 251 -14.42 9.10 -16.98
CA GLU A 251 -15.05 10.33 -17.46
C GLU A 251 -14.41 11.54 -16.79
N PRO A 252 -14.00 12.58 -17.55
CA PRO A 252 -13.35 13.75 -16.97
C PRO A 252 -14.31 14.52 -16.05
N LEU A 253 -13.83 14.91 -14.88
CA LEU A 253 -14.52 15.86 -14.01
C LEU A 253 -14.26 17.30 -14.46
N THR A 254 -15.24 18.16 -14.29
CA THR A 254 -15.06 19.60 -14.43
C THR A 254 -14.23 20.15 -13.26
N ALA A 255 -13.55 21.28 -13.48
CA ALA A 255 -12.82 21.97 -12.41
C ALA A 255 -13.68 22.24 -11.16
N GLY A 256 -14.96 22.55 -11.36
CA GLY A 256 -15.92 22.74 -10.26
C GLY A 256 -16.20 21.46 -9.48
N GLU A 257 -16.39 20.33 -10.18
CA GLU A 257 -16.59 19.02 -9.51
C GLU A 257 -15.36 18.59 -8.71
N VAL A 258 -14.14 18.86 -9.21
CA VAL A 258 -12.90 18.58 -8.47
C VAL A 258 -12.77 19.49 -7.25
N PHE A 259 -13.06 20.79 -7.41
CA PHE A 259 -13.08 21.76 -6.30
C PHE A 259 -14.06 21.34 -5.20
N ASP A 260 -15.29 21.00 -5.56
CA ASP A 260 -16.33 20.60 -4.63
C ASP A 260 -15.92 19.32 -3.86
N ALA A 261 -15.29 18.36 -4.55
CA ALA A 261 -14.79 17.14 -3.91
C ALA A 261 -13.68 17.43 -2.89
N TYR A 262 -12.76 18.35 -3.17
CA TYR A 262 -11.68 18.73 -2.23
C TYR A 262 -12.14 19.63 -1.08
N CYS A 263 -13.25 20.34 -1.27
CA CYS A 263 -13.85 21.19 -0.25
C CYS A 263 -14.92 20.45 0.56
N THR A 264 -15.00 19.12 0.47
CA THR A 264 -15.96 18.30 1.22
C THR A 264 -15.22 17.26 2.05
N ASP A 265 -15.47 17.23 3.34
CA ASP A 265 -14.93 16.23 4.25
C ASP A 265 -15.46 14.84 3.91
N VAL A 266 -14.57 13.85 3.80
CA VAL A 266 -14.95 12.51 3.34
C VAL A 266 -15.78 11.72 4.37
N GLU A 267 -15.60 12.01 5.67
CA GLU A 267 -16.33 11.31 6.74
C GLU A 267 -17.67 11.98 7.08
N SER A 268 -17.66 13.30 7.24
CA SER A 268 -18.81 14.09 7.70
C SER A 268 -19.64 14.68 6.57
N GLY A 269 -19.05 14.89 5.40
CA GLY A 269 -19.65 15.66 4.30
C GLY A 269 -19.66 17.17 4.53
N ASP A 270 -19.02 17.66 5.60
CA ASP A 270 -18.96 19.09 5.91
C ASP A 270 -18.04 19.83 4.94
N LEU A 271 -18.30 21.12 4.76
CA LEU A 271 -17.48 21.96 3.89
C LEU A 271 -16.15 22.31 4.55
N ILE A 272 -15.06 22.04 3.84
CA ILE A 272 -13.70 22.41 4.20
C ILE A 272 -13.27 23.62 3.34
N SER A 273 -12.51 24.54 3.95
CA SER A 273 -11.91 25.66 3.21
C SER A 273 -10.98 25.14 2.12
N PRO A 274 -10.99 25.73 0.91
CA PRO A 274 -10.10 25.32 -0.16
C PRO A 274 -8.64 25.54 0.22
N GLU A 275 -7.78 24.60 -0.20
CA GLU A 275 -6.33 24.70 -0.02
C GLU A 275 -5.76 25.86 -0.84
N SER A 276 -4.91 26.68 -0.20
CA SER A 276 -4.25 27.80 -0.88
C SER A 276 -3.13 27.29 -1.79
N GLY A 277 -3.03 27.82 -3.00
CA GLY A 277 -1.98 27.45 -3.95
C GLY A 277 -2.30 26.19 -4.77
N VAL A 278 -3.57 25.78 -4.83
CA VAL A 278 -4.06 24.66 -5.63
C VAL A 278 -5.02 25.16 -6.71
N ASP A 279 -4.74 24.81 -7.97
CA ASP A 279 -5.57 25.06 -9.14
C ASP A 279 -6.34 23.80 -9.52
N TYR A 280 -7.67 23.84 -9.40
CA TYR A 280 -8.55 22.75 -9.84
C TYR A 280 -8.80 22.85 -11.34
N CYS A 281 -8.47 21.80 -12.08
CA CYS A 281 -8.39 21.83 -13.53
C CYS A 281 -9.25 20.73 -14.17
N VAL A 282 -9.62 20.96 -15.43
CA VAL A 282 -10.16 19.89 -16.28
C VAL A 282 -9.00 18.96 -16.65
N PRO A 283 -9.14 17.63 -16.50
CA PRO A 283 -8.08 16.68 -16.86
C PRO A 283 -7.72 16.74 -18.35
N PRO A 284 -6.51 16.31 -18.72
CA PRO A 284 -6.17 16.08 -20.11
C PRO A 284 -7.07 15.00 -20.73
N ASP A 285 -7.31 15.12 -22.03
CA ASP A 285 -8.05 14.11 -22.79
C ASP A 285 -7.20 12.84 -22.90
N LEU A 286 -7.73 11.72 -22.40
CA LEU A 286 -7.08 10.40 -22.48
C LEU A 286 -7.26 9.74 -23.86
N GLY A 287 -7.90 10.44 -24.80
CA GLY A 287 -8.20 9.95 -26.14
C GLY A 287 -9.32 8.90 -26.14
N GLU A 288 -9.85 8.62 -27.34
CA GLU A 288 -10.78 7.51 -27.48
C GLU A 288 -10.05 6.18 -27.18
N GLU A 289 -10.69 5.31 -26.40
CA GLU A 289 -10.35 3.89 -26.45
C GLU A 289 -10.44 3.45 -27.91
N GLY A 290 -9.28 3.18 -28.54
CA GLY A 290 -9.24 2.47 -29.81
C GLY A 290 -10.10 1.22 -29.69
N PRO A 291 -10.71 0.71 -30.78
CA PRO A 291 -11.86 -0.20 -30.71
C PRO A 291 -11.52 -1.49 -29.95
N THR A 292 -11.61 -1.44 -28.63
CA THR A 292 -12.04 -2.56 -27.82
C THR A 292 -13.42 -2.86 -28.40
N SER A 293 -13.58 -4.07 -28.89
CA SER A 293 -14.84 -4.51 -29.47
C SER A 293 -15.95 -4.08 -28.51
N ARG A 294 -16.73 -3.09 -28.95
CA ARG A 294 -17.90 -2.58 -28.24
C ARG A 294 -18.88 -3.75 -28.16
N HIS A 295 -18.64 -4.64 -27.22
CA HIS A 295 -19.46 -5.78 -26.95
C HIS A 295 -20.64 -5.25 -26.15
N ARG A 296 -21.64 -4.79 -26.91
CA ARG A 296 -22.97 -4.52 -26.37
C ARG A 296 -23.45 -5.79 -25.66
N HIS A 297 -23.64 -5.68 -24.34
CA HIS A 297 -24.45 -6.60 -23.57
C HIS A 297 -25.92 -6.47 -23.94
#